data_AF-A0A257ZV90-F1
#
_entry.id   AF-A0A257ZV90-F1
#
_cell.length_a   1.000
_cell.length_b   1.000
_cell.length_c   1.000
_cell.angle_alpha   90.00
_cell.angle_beta   90.00
_cell.angle_gamma   90.00
#
_symmetry.space_group_name_H-M   'P 1'
#
loop_
_entity.id
_entity.type
_entity.pdbx_description
1 polymer ?
#
loop_
_entity_poly.entity_id
_entity_poly.type
_entity_poly.pdbx_seq_one_letter_code
_entity_poly.pdbx_strand_id
1 'polypeptide(L)' 'MQEWVEAQDFLEPSRKPEAGGLMLMRFGKEPQHLAICAGDTMIHSYGSVGKVVEHRFSDVWRARVVKSYKFKAMA' A
#
# COMPACT_ATOMS: atom_id res chain seq x y z
N MET A 1 -4.44 5.14 -11.29
CA MET A 1 -4.74 4.45 -10.01
C MET A 1 -4.80 5.41 -8.83
N GLN A 2 -3.85 6.34 -8.66
CA GLN A 2 -3.83 7.25 -7.51
C GLN A 2 -5.15 8.02 -7.31
N GLU A 3 -5.67 8.67 -8.35
CA GLU A 3 -6.94 9.44 -8.27
C GLU A 3 -8.10 8.57 -7.78
N TRP A 4 -8.14 7.29 -8.19
CA TRP A 4 -9.17 6.34 -7.77
C TRP A 4 -9.06 6.00 -6.28
N VAL A 5 -7.83 5.87 -5.77
CA VAL A 5 -7.57 5.66 -4.33
C VAL A 5 -7.96 6.90 -3.53
N GLU A 6 -7.62 8.08 -4.04
CA GLU A 6 -7.89 9.37 -3.37
C GLU A 6 -9.38 9.73 -3.37
N ALA A 7 -10.16 9.21 -4.33
CA ALA A 7 -11.61 9.36 -4.36
C ALA A 7 -12.37 8.47 -3.37
N GLN A 8 -11.69 7.60 -2.61
CA GLN A 8 -12.37 6.71 -1.66
C GLN A 8 -12.66 7.44 -0.35
N ASP A 9 -13.95 7.63 -0.05
CA ASP A 9 -14.40 8.34 1.15
C ASP A 9 -13.97 7.66 2.47
N PHE A 10 -13.65 6.37 2.44
CA PHE A 10 -13.18 5.61 3.60
C PHE A 10 -11.66 5.64 3.79
N LEU A 11 -10.91 6.34 2.92
CA LEU A 11 -9.47 6.52 3.06
C LEU A 11 -9.13 7.96 3.43
N GLU A 12 -8.07 8.11 4.22
CA GLU A 12 -7.43 9.39 4.46
C GLU A 12 -5.90 9.24 4.35
N PRO A 13 -5.18 10.26 3.83
CA PRO A 13 -3.73 10.20 3.74
C PRO A 13 -3.07 10.01 5.11
N SER A 14 -2.05 9.18 5.17
CA SER A 14 -1.15 9.10 6.34
C SER A 14 0.27 9.53 5.97
N ARG A 15 0.97 10.11 6.96
CA ARG A 15 2.37 10.53 6.83
C ARG A 15 3.32 9.35 6.67
N LYS A 16 2.96 8.18 7.18
CA LYS A 16 3.76 6.94 7.10
C LYS A 16 2.85 5.73 6.95
N PRO A 17 3.35 4.60 6.43
CA PRO A 17 2.63 3.34 6.52
C PRO A 17 2.31 3.00 7.98
N GLU A 18 1.06 2.65 8.25
CA GLU A 18 0.56 2.21 9.56
C GLU A 18 -0.03 0.81 9.42
N ALA A 19 0.02 0.00 10.48
CA ALA A 19 -0.54 -1.34 10.45
C ALA A 19 -2.04 -1.29 10.10
N GLY A 20 -2.47 -2.12 9.16
CA GLY A 20 -3.81 -2.10 8.57
C GLY A 20 -4.02 -1.04 7.48
N GLY A 21 -3.05 -0.14 7.27
CA GLY A 21 -3.11 0.92 6.26
C GLY A 21 -2.83 0.43 4.84
N LEU A 22 -3.30 1.20 3.86
CA LEU A 22 -3.08 0.97 2.43
C LEU A 22 -1.84 1.74 1.95
N MET A 23 -1.00 1.07 1.17
CA MET A 23 0.16 1.65 0.52
C MET A 23 -0.02 1.65 -0.99
N LEU A 24 0.13 2.81 -1.61
CA LEU A 24 0.24 2.95 -3.05
C LEU A 24 1.71 2.86 -3.43
N MET A 25 2.02 1.98 -4.38
CA MET A 25 3.37 1.62 -4.77
C MET A 25 3.62 1.82 -6.26
N ARG A 26 4.90 2.05 -6.59
CA ARG A 26 5.41 2.18 -7.95
C ARG A 26 6.54 1.18 -8.19
N PHE A 27 6.40 0.39 -9.27
CA PHE A 27 7.44 -0.54 -9.72
C PHE A 27 8.17 -0.05 -10.98
N GLY A 28 7.45 0.66 -11.85
CA GLY A 28 8.00 1.31 -13.04
C GLY A 28 7.81 2.82 -12.96
N LYS A 29 7.08 3.38 -13.92
CA LYS A 29 6.90 4.83 -14.04
C LYS A 29 5.76 5.38 -13.18
N GLU A 30 4.59 4.76 -13.25
CA GLU A 30 3.38 5.27 -12.59
C GLU A 30 3.04 4.47 -11.31
N PRO A 31 2.38 5.10 -10.33
CA PRO A 31 1.79 4.40 -9.20
C PRO A 31 0.64 3.49 -9.68
N GLN A 32 0.81 2.19 -9.47
CA GLN A 32 -0.03 1.17 -10.14
C GLN A 32 -0.21 -0.12 -9.31
N HIS A 33 0.33 -0.15 -8.09
CA HIS A 33 0.30 -1.33 -7.25
C HIS A 33 -0.15 -0.96 -5.84
N LEU A 34 -0.89 -1.85 -5.19
CA LEU A 34 -1.36 -1.67 -3.82
C LEU A 34 -0.81 -2.75 -2.90
N ALA A 35 -0.62 -2.38 -1.64
CA ALA A 35 -0.25 -3.29 -0.56
C ALA A 35 -0.92 -2.88 0.75
N ILE A 36 -1.08 -3.82 1.66
CA ILE A 36 -1.49 -3.58 3.04
C ILE A 36 -0.23 -3.61 3.91
N CYS A 37 -0.06 -2.59 4.76
CA CYS A 37 0.99 -2.59 5.77
C CYS A 37 0.53 -3.47 6.94
N ALA A 38 1.29 -4.52 7.26
CA ALA A 38 0.99 -5.45 8.35
C ALA A 38 1.92 -5.20 9.56
N GLY A 39 2.44 -3.97 9.71
CA GLY A 39 3.44 -3.60 10.71
C GLY A 39 4.85 -3.78 10.15
N ASP A 40 5.56 -4.80 10.62
CA ASP A 40 6.93 -5.11 10.16
C ASP A 40 6.97 -5.83 8.80
N THR A 41 5.81 -6.27 8.32
CA THR A 41 5.59 -6.95 7.05
C THR A 41 4.59 -6.19 6.17
N MET A 42 4.46 -6.65 4.93
CA MET A 42 3.50 -6.13 3.97
C MET A 42 2.86 -7.28 3.19
N ILE A 43 1.58 -7.13 2.88
CA ILE A 43 0.79 -8.10 2.13
C ILE A 43 0.41 -7.46 0.79
N HIS A 44 0.68 -8.14 -0.32
CA HIS A 44 0.25 -7.67 -1.63
C HIS A 44 0.04 -8.82 -2.62
N SER A 45 -0.78 -8.57 -3.64
CA SER A 45 -0.83 -9.43 -4.82
C SER A 45 0.47 -9.25 -5.60
N TYR A 46 1.25 -10.31 -5.79
CA TYR A 46 2.50 -10.22 -6.53
C TYR A 46 2.30 -10.77 -7.94
N GLY A 47 2.04 -9.86 -8.89
CA GLY A 47 1.62 -10.19 -10.25
C GLY A 47 2.54 -11.17 -10.98
N SER A 48 3.87 -11.01 -10.89
CA SER A 48 4.82 -11.91 -11.55
C SER A 48 4.89 -13.31 -10.92
N VAL A 49 4.46 -13.45 -9.67
CA VAL A 49 4.40 -14.74 -8.95
C VAL A 49 3.01 -15.37 -9.03
N GLY A 50 1.98 -14.59 -9.35
CA GLY A 50 0.59 -15.06 -9.47
C GLY A 50 -0.05 -15.43 -8.13
N LYS A 51 0.46 -14.89 -7.01
CA LYS A 51 -0.03 -15.19 -5.65
C LYS A 51 -0.14 -13.93 -4.81
N VAL A 52 -0.97 -13.99 -3.77
CA VAL A 52 -0.87 -13.06 -2.64
C VAL A 52 0.27 -13.54 -1.76
N VAL A 53 1.15 -12.63 -1.38
CA VAL A 53 2.34 -12.93 -0.60
C VAL A 53 2.48 -11.95 0.54
N GLU A 54 3.20 -12.38 1.56
CA GLU A 54 3.64 -11.54 2.66
C GLU A 54 5.17 -11.48 2.66
N HIS A 55 5.70 -10.26 2.77
CA HIS A 55 7.13 -10.00 2.81
C HIS A 55 7.46 -9.17 4.04
N ARG A 56 8.69 -9.31 4.56
CA ARG A 56 9.26 -8.28 5.42
C ARG A 56 9.19 -6.95 4.70
N PHE A 57 8.73 -5.91 5.39
CA PHE A 57 8.70 -4.58 4.83
C PHE A 57 10.11 -3.98 4.87
N SER A 58 10.99 -4.47 3.98
CA SER A 58 12.40 -4.07 3.89
C SER A 58 12.57 -2.74 3.15
N ASP A 59 13.79 -2.20 3.12
CA ASP A 59 14.08 -0.92 2.45
C ASP A 59 13.76 -0.95 0.96
N VAL A 60 13.97 -2.09 0.30
CA VAL A 60 13.62 -2.30 -1.11
C VAL A 60 12.13 -2.11 -1.35
N TRP A 61 11.29 -2.59 -0.43
CA TRP A 61 9.84 -2.43 -0.53
C TRP A 61 9.37 -1.04 -0.09
N ARG A 62 9.96 -0.48 0.97
CA ARG A 62 9.70 0.90 1.41
C ARG A 62 9.96 1.92 0.31
N ALA A 63 11.06 1.76 -0.43
CA ALA A 63 11.43 2.66 -1.52
C ALA A 63 10.40 2.69 -2.68
N ARG A 64 9.52 1.69 -2.77
CA ARG A 64 8.47 1.62 -3.78
C ARG A 64 7.18 2.30 -3.34
N VAL A 65 6.99 2.57 -2.05
CA VAL A 65 5.80 3.26 -1.54
C VAL A 65 5.87 4.74 -1.92
N VAL A 66 4.85 5.23 -2.62
CA VAL A 66 4.75 6.63 -3.03
C VAL A 66 3.76 7.41 -2.16
N LYS A 67 2.71 6.75 -1.65
CA LYS A 67 1.71 7.32 -0.75
C LYS A 67 1.20 6.26 0.22
N SER A 68 0.80 6.70 1.40
CA SER A 68 0.21 5.86 2.44
C SER A 68 -1.14 6.43 2.85
N TYR A 69 -2.07 5.55 3.17
CA TYR A 69 -3.43 5.90 3.58
C TYR A 69 -3.83 5.04 4.76
N LYS A 70 -4.67 5.57 5.65
CA LYS A 70 -5.35 4.78 6.68
C LYS A 70 -6.85 4.74 6.37
N PHE A 71 -7.48 3.66 6.79
CA PHE A 71 -8.93 3.55 6.76
C PHE A 71 -9.50 4.41 7.87
N LYS A 72 -10.53 5.19 7.55
CA LYS A 72 -11.35 5.86 8.55
C LYS A 72 -12.00 4.79 9.43
N ALA A 73 -12.24 5.11 10.70
CA ALA A 73 -12.95 4.20 11.58
C ALA A 73 -14.30 3.83 10.97
N MET A 74 -14.63 2.54 10.99
CA MET A 74 -15.95 2.06 10.62
C MET A 74 -16.91 2.47 11.73
N ALA A 75 -17.87 3.33 11.40
CA ALA A 75 -18.97 3.71 12.30
C ALA A 75 -19.97 2.56 12.44
#